data_AF-A0A0S2SIJ2-F1
#
_entry.id   AF-A0A0S2SIJ2-F1
#
_cell.length_a   1.000
_cell.length_b   1.000
_cell.length_c   1.000
_cell.angle_alpha   90.00
_cell.angle_beta   90.00
_cell.angle_gamma   90.00
#
_symmetry.space_group_name_H-M   'P 1'
#
loop_
_entity.id
_entity.type
_entity.pdbx_description
1 polymer ?
#
loop_
_entity_poly.entity_id
_entity_poly.type
_entity_poly.pdbx_seq_one_letter_code
_entity_poly.pdbx_strand_id
1 'polypeptide(L)'
;MKLSGDLQREQVRRLWAIRDQWWQDETMDLRELIAIDSAGVAIMVKWAKAVRERGQTPALIGMPDDFDKLATLYGVAGLFSTQA
;
A
#
# COMPACT_ATOMS: atom_id res chain seq x y z
N MET A 1 2.98 -9.22 0.39
CA MET A 1 3.81 -8.83 -0.78
C MET A 1 4.88 -7.83 -0.36
N LYS A 2 6.02 -7.79 -1.07
CA LYS A 2 7.07 -6.77 -0.87
C LYS A 2 7.06 -5.79 -2.04
N LEU A 3 7.04 -4.49 -1.75
CA LEU A 3 7.16 -3.41 -2.73
C LEU A 3 8.53 -2.75 -2.58
N SER A 4 9.16 -2.46 -3.71
CA SER A 4 10.49 -1.84 -3.76
C SER A 4 10.61 -0.82 -4.89
N GLY A 5 11.53 0.13 -4.73
CA GLY A 5 11.72 1.24 -5.67
C GLY A 5 10.60 2.26 -5.57
N ASP A 6 10.16 2.82 -6.69
CA ASP A 6 9.12 3.85 -6.72
C ASP A 6 7.72 3.23 -6.82
N LEU A 7 6.76 3.73 -6.03
CA LEU A 7 5.34 3.44 -6.20
C LEU A 7 4.63 4.68 -6.77
N GLN A 8 4.85 4.91 -8.05
CA GLN A 8 4.24 6.00 -8.82
C GLN A 8 3.42 5.45 -9.99
N ARG A 9 2.81 6.33 -10.79
CA ARG A 9 1.90 6.00 -11.90
C ARG A 9 2.29 4.77 -12.71
N GLU A 10 3.53 4.67 -13.21
CA GLU A 10 3.94 3.57 -14.08
C GLU A 10 4.02 2.22 -13.35
N GLN A 11 4.53 2.20 -12.12
CA GLN A 11 4.57 1.00 -11.28
C GLN A 11 3.17 0.58 -10.86
N VAL A 12 2.30 1.52 -10.51
CA VAL A 12 0.90 1.27 -10.17
C VAL A 12 0.16 0.59 -11.32
N ARG A 13 0.38 1.02 -12.57
CA ARG A 13 -0.22 0.37 -13.75
C ARG A 13 0.23 -1.08 -13.89
N ARG A 14 1.53 -1.36 -13.68
CA ARG A 14 2.07 -2.73 -13.73
C ARG A 14 1.51 -3.60 -12.61
N LEU A 15 1.49 -3.09 -11.38
CA LEU A 15 0.97 -3.80 -10.21
C LEU A 15 -0.52 -4.11 -10.34
N TRP A 16 -1.31 -3.16 -10.87
CA TRP A 16 -2.74 -3.36 -11.09
C TRP A 16 -3.06 -4.47 -12.09
N ALA A 17 -2.23 -4.63 -13.13
CA ALA A 17 -2.40 -5.67 -14.13
C ALA A 17 -2.23 -7.08 -13.53
N ILE A 18 -1.35 -7.21 -12.53
CA ILE A 18 -1.09 -8.49 -11.84
C ILE A 18 -1.77 -8.59 -10.48
N ARG A 19 -2.74 -7.72 -10.18
CA ARG A 19 -3.33 -7.59 -8.83
C ARG A 19 -3.84 -8.91 -8.28
N ASP A 20 -4.45 -9.75 -9.11
CA ASP A 20 -5.04 -11.02 -8.68
C ASP A 20 -3.99 -11.99 -8.11
N GLN A 21 -2.70 -11.77 -8.37
CA GLN A 21 -1.59 -12.57 -7.83
C GLN A 21 -1.22 -12.23 -6.39
N TRP A 22 -1.53 -11.02 -5.92
CA TRP A 22 -1.08 -10.52 -4.62
C TRP A 22 -2.19 -9.87 -3.78
N TRP A 23 -3.40 -9.72 -4.34
CA TRP A 23 -4.53 -9.06 -3.67
C TRP A 23 -4.99 -9.74 -2.37
N GLN A 24 -4.66 -11.03 -2.24
CA GLN A 24 -5.02 -11.84 -1.07
C GLN A 24 -4.08 -11.60 0.12
N ASP A 25 -2.92 -11.00 -0.11
CA ASP A 25 -1.95 -10.73 0.95
C ASP A 25 -2.54 -9.73 1.95
N GLU A 26 -2.40 -10.04 3.23
CA GLU A 26 -2.86 -9.19 4.34
C GLU A 26 -1.76 -8.21 4.80
N THR A 27 -0.52 -8.50 4.42
CA THR A 27 0.68 -7.73 4.81
C THR A 27 1.40 -7.17 3.59
N MET A 28 1.81 -5.91 3.65
CA MET A 28 2.65 -5.25 2.65
C MET A 28 3.96 -4.78 3.26
N ASP A 29 5.09 -5.23 2.73
CA ASP A 29 6.42 -4.77 3.12
C ASP A 29 6.86 -3.61 2.21
N LEU A 30 7.08 -2.45 2.82
CA LEU A 30 7.43 -1.20 2.15
C LEU A 30 8.86 -0.73 2.48
N ARG A 31 9.67 -1.54 3.17
CA ARG A 31 11.02 -1.16 3.62
C ARG A 31 11.98 -0.77 2.49
N GLU A 32 11.76 -1.28 1.29
CA GLU A 32 12.58 -0.99 0.12
C GLU A 32 11.92 0.02 -0.82
N LEU A 33 10.85 0.68 -0.38
CA LEU A 33 10.19 1.72 -1.14
C LEU A 33 10.96 3.04 -1.02
N ILE A 34 11.29 3.63 -2.17
CA ILE A 34 12.10 4.84 -2.29
C ILE A 34 11.21 6.08 -2.35
N ALA A 35 10.15 6.03 -3.16
CA ALA A 35 9.23 7.15 -3.33
C ALA A 35 7.79 6.68 -3.58
N ILE A 36 6.83 7.50 -3.19
CA ILE A 36 5.40 7.25 -3.40
C ILE A 36 4.65 8.54 -3.69
N ASP A 37 3.74 8.48 -4.66
CA ASP A 37 2.87 9.60 -5.02
C ASP A 37 1.39 9.28 -4.74
N SER A 38 0.49 10.15 -5.20
CA SER A 38 -0.95 9.96 -5.06
C SER A 38 -1.50 8.70 -5.75
N ALA A 39 -0.91 8.27 -6.87
CA ALA A 39 -1.29 7.02 -7.54
C ALA A 39 -0.85 5.80 -6.71
N GLY A 40 0.33 5.87 -6.10
CA GLY A 40 0.81 4.85 -5.18
C GLY A 40 -0.07 4.71 -3.95
N VAL A 41 -0.48 5.81 -3.33
CA VAL A 41 -1.44 5.75 -2.21
C VAL A 41 -2.78 5.17 -2.66
N ALA A 42 -3.26 5.53 -3.86
CA ALA A 42 -4.53 5.01 -4.36
C ALA A 42 -4.56 3.48 -4.50
N ILE A 43 -3.47 2.85 -4.98
CA ILE A 43 -3.42 1.38 -5.07
C ILE A 43 -3.34 0.74 -3.68
N MET A 44 -2.61 1.34 -2.73
CA MET A 44 -2.54 0.88 -1.34
C MET A 44 -3.92 0.94 -0.67
N VAL A 45 -4.69 2.00 -0.90
CA VAL A 45 -6.07 2.14 -0.40
C VAL A 45 -6.98 1.06 -0.97
N LYS A 46 -6.90 0.77 -2.27
CA LYS A 46 -7.70 -0.29 -2.88
C LYS A 46 -7.37 -1.66 -2.31
N TRP A 47 -6.09 -1.96 -2.13
CA TRP A 47 -5.64 -3.18 -1.48
C TRP A 47 -6.16 -3.27 -0.04
N ALA A 48 -5.97 -2.21 0.77
CA ALA A 48 -6.41 -2.18 2.16
C ALA A 48 -7.92 -2.41 2.30
N LYS A 49 -8.74 -1.80 1.44
CA LYS A 49 -10.19 -2.04 1.40
C LYS A 49 -10.51 -3.50 1.11
N ALA A 50 -9.84 -4.10 0.13
CA ALA A 50 -10.06 -5.51 -0.20
C ALA A 50 -9.66 -6.47 0.92
N VAL A 51 -8.60 -6.17 1.68
CA VAL A 51 -8.23 -6.93 2.88
C VAL A 51 -9.33 -6.82 3.94
N ARG A 52 -9.84 -5.60 4.19
CA ARG A 52 -10.92 -5.36 5.15
C ARG A 52 -12.26 -5.98 4.75
N GLU A 53 -12.58 -6.03 3.46
CA GLU A 53 -13.76 -6.73 2.94
C GLU A 53 -13.72 -8.23 3.23
N ARG A 54 -12.53 -8.81 3.39
CA ARG A 54 -12.33 -10.20 3.84
C ARG A 54 -12.33 -10.36 5.37
N GLY A 55 -12.61 -9.28 6.11
CA GLY A 55 -12.60 -9.28 7.58
C GLY A 55 -11.20 -9.19 8.21
N GLN A 56 -10.18 -8.89 7.43
CA GLN A 56 -8.79 -8.85 7.87
C GLN A 56 -8.30 -7.41 8.08
N THR A 57 -7.17 -7.26 8.78
CA THR A 57 -6.53 -5.96 9.00
C THR A 57 -5.32 -5.80 8.09
N PRO A 58 -5.30 -4.83 7.15
CA PRO A 58 -4.17 -4.61 6.27
C PRO A 58 -2.98 -4.05 7.05
N ALA A 59 -1.90 -4.82 7.13
CA ALA A 59 -0.71 -4.46 7.89
C ALA A 59 0.45 -4.03 6.99
N LEU A 60 1.11 -2.94 7.37
CA LEU A 60 2.30 -2.42 6.70
C LEU A 60 3.55 -2.72 7.53
N ILE A 61 4.59 -3.22 6.86
CA ILE A 61 5.92 -3.46 7.44
C ILE A 61 6.87 -2.42 6.88
N GLY A 62 7.46 -1.62 7.78
CA GLY A 62 8.42 -0.54 7.46
C GLY A 62 7.84 0.52 6.55
N MET A 63 7.18 1.51 7.14
CA MET A 63 6.48 2.58 6.44
C MET A 63 7.43 3.73 6.10
N PRO A 64 7.56 4.14 4.82
CA PRO A 64 8.31 5.34 4.46
C PRO A 64 7.60 6.59 4.99
N ASP A 65 8.37 7.57 5.50
CA ASP A 65 7.84 8.83 6.04
C ASP A 65 6.87 9.54 5.09
N ASP A 66 7.15 9.50 3.79
CA ASP A 66 6.33 10.16 2.78
C ASP A 66 4.98 9.47 2.56
N PHE A 67 4.89 8.15 2.78
CA PHE A 67 3.60 7.46 2.75
C PHE A 67 2.73 7.88 3.92
N ASP A 68 3.28 7.96 5.14
CA ASP A 68 2.51 8.35 6.33
C ASP A 68 1.92 9.76 6.18
N LYS A 69 2.73 10.71 5.69
CA LYS A 69 2.29 12.08 5.40
C LYS A 69 1.16 12.10 4.38
N LEU A 70 1.30 11.39 3.25
CA LEU A 70 0.28 11.36 2.20
C LEU A 70 -0.99 10.64 2.66
N ALA A 71 -0.88 9.52 3.37
CA ALA A 71 -2.01 8.77 3.89
C ALA A 71 -2.80 9.59 4.91
N THR A 72 -2.10 10.34 5.77
CA THR A 72 -2.72 11.28 6.72
C THR A 72 -3.37 12.45 5.98
N LEU A 73 -2.67 13.08 5.05
CA LEU A 73 -3.18 14.20 4.24
C LEU A 73 -4.46 13.84 3.48
N TYR A 74 -4.53 12.61 2.96
CA TYR A 74 -5.71 12.13 2.22
C TYR A 74 -6.78 11.50 3.12
N GLY A 75 -6.59 11.48 4.46
CA GLY A 75 -7.57 10.94 5.41
C GLY A 75 -7.75 9.43 5.34
N VAL A 76 -6.73 8.70 4.86
CA VAL A 76 -6.77 7.24 4.66
C VAL A 76 -5.84 6.47 5.58
N ALA A 77 -5.07 7.14 6.44
CA ALA A 77 -4.15 6.50 7.38
C ALA A 77 -4.84 5.42 8.25
N GLY A 78 -6.07 5.68 8.72
CA GLY A 78 -6.85 4.72 9.51
C GLY A 78 -7.32 3.46 8.77
N LEU A 79 -7.00 3.32 7.48
CA LEU A 79 -7.21 2.06 6.76
C LEU A 79 -6.13 1.02 7.08
N PHE A 80 -4.97 1.43 7.58
CA PHE A 80 -3.78 0.59 7.72
C PHE A 80 -3.43 0.36 9.19
N SER A 81 -2.88 -0.81 9.50
CA SER A 81 -2.11 -1.03 10.72
C SER A 81 -0.61 -1.05 10.40
N THR A 82 0.22 -0.74 11.38
CA THR A 82 1.68 -0.79 11.24
C THR A 82 2.24 -1.89 12.11
N GLN A 83 3.25 -2.58 11.59
CA GLN A 83 4.04 -3.57 12.32
C GLN A 83 5.48 -3.08 12.39
N ALA A 84 6.13 -3.35 13.53
CA ALA A 84 7.54 -3.04 13.77
C ALA A 84 8.47 -3.86 12.88
#